data_AF-A0A3A8F843-F1
#
_entry.id   AF-A0A3A8F843-F1
#
_cell.length_a   1.000
_cell.length_b   1.000
_cell.length_c   1.000
_cell.angle_alpha   90.00
_cell.angle_beta   90.00
_cell.angle_gamma   90.00
#
_symmetry.space_group_name_H-M   'P 1'
#
loop_
_entity.id
_entity.type
_entity.pdbx_description
1 polymer ?
#
loop_
_entity_poly.entity_id
_entity_poly.type
_entity_poly.pdbx_seq_one_letter_code
_entity_poly.pdbx_strand_id
1 'polypeptide(L)'
;DYVFFPVIAGPNALPVLAGNAIANVIRSLWASAVIFNGHFTEDAETFEADNTENETRAEWYLRQIRGSSNFTGTDWLHILSGNLSHQIEHHLFPDMPANRYSEVAPKIKTLCEEYGINYNEANFLQQFWSVWVRLAKCSLPNNWTSTITQSLQKVKGIFA
;
A
#
# COMPACT_ATOMS: atom_id res chain seq x y z
N ASP A 1 -3.77 23.92 -11.95
CA ASP A 1 -4.85 23.17 -12.62
C ASP A 1 -6.19 23.88 -12.70
N TYR A 2 -6.72 24.42 -11.61
CA TYR A 2 -8.12 24.92 -11.57
C TYR A 2 -8.36 26.36 -12.00
N VAL A 3 -7.30 27.17 -12.17
CA VAL A 3 -7.42 28.58 -12.56
C VAL A 3 -6.73 28.82 -13.90
N PHE A 4 -5.42 28.56 -13.96
CA PHE A 4 -4.62 28.81 -15.17
C PHE A 4 -5.17 28.11 -16.43
N PHE A 5 -5.38 26.79 -16.40
CA PHE A 5 -5.82 26.03 -17.57
C PHE A 5 -7.26 26.37 -18.03
N PRO A 6 -8.26 26.49 -17.14
CA PRO A 6 -9.58 26.98 -17.53
C PRO A 6 -9.55 28.39 -18.14
N VAL A 7 -8.75 29.31 -17.59
CA VAL A 7 -8.67 30.69 -18.09
C VAL A 7 -8.13 30.73 -19.52
N ILE A 8 -7.02 30.03 -19.82
CA ILE A 8 -6.45 30.02 -21.17
C ILE A 8 -7.28 29.20 -22.18
N ALA A 9 -8.21 28.37 -21.70
CA ALA A 9 -9.13 27.60 -22.55
C ALA A 9 -10.33 28.43 -23.07
N GLY A 10 -10.52 29.66 -22.56
CA GLY A 10 -11.53 30.60 -23.04
C GLY A 10 -12.95 30.01 -22.97
N PRO A 11 -13.68 29.88 -24.10
CA PRO A 11 -15.02 29.29 -24.12
C PRO A 11 -15.09 27.87 -23.56
N ASN A 12 -13.98 27.12 -23.57
CA ASN A 12 -13.90 25.77 -23.03
C ASN A 12 -13.49 25.71 -21.55
N ALA A 13 -13.53 26.83 -20.82
CA ALA A 13 -13.13 26.91 -19.42
C ALA A 13 -13.85 25.87 -18.52
N LEU A 14 -15.16 25.69 -18.69
CA LEU A 14 -15.95 24.76 -17.88
C LEU A 14 -15.60 23.28 -18.16
N PRO A 15 -15.57 22.82 -19.43
CA PRO A 15 -15.06 21.48 -19.74
C PRO A 15 -13.65 21.21 -19.20
N VAL A 16 -12.72 22.17 -19.32
CA VAL A 16 -11.35 22.01 -18.81
C VAL A 16 -11.31 21.95 -17.28
N LEU A 17 -12.09 22.78 -16.60
CA LEU A 17 -12.22 22.73 -15.15
C LEU A 17 -12.76 21.38 -14.68
N ALA A 18 -13.82 20.88 -15.31
CA ALA A 18 -14.41 19.58 -15.01
C ALA A 18 -13.45 18.43 -15.30
N GLY A 19 -12.76 18.47 -16.43
CA GLY A 19 -11.72 17.50 -16.79
C GLY A 19 -10.60 17.45 -15.75
N ASN A 20 -10.10 18.60 -15.32
CA ASN A 20 -9.07 18.69 -14.28
C ASN A 20 -9.57 18.16 -12.92
N ALA A 21 -10.82 18.43 -12.56
CA ALA A 21 -11.43 17.90 -11.34
C ALA A 21 -11.51 16.38 -11.36
N ILE A 22 -12.04 15.81 -12.46
CA ILE A 22 -12.15 14.35 -12.64
C ILE A 22 -10.78 13.69 -12.65
N ALA A 23 -9.83 14.23 -13.42
CA ALA A 23 -8.47 13.71 -13.49
C ALA A 23 -7.80 13.71 -12.11
N ASN A 24 -7.99 14.78 -11.32
CA ASN A 24 -7.43 14.85 -9.98
C ASN A 24 -8.05 13.83 -9.02
N VAL A 25 -9.36 13.59 -9.10
CA VAL A 25 -10.03 12.55 -8.31
C VAL A 25 -9.48 11.18 -8.68
N ILE A 26 -9.43 10.84 -9.98
CA ILE A 26 -8.90 9.55 -10.45
C ILE A 26 -7.45 9.37 -9.99
N ARG A 27 -6.60 10.38 -10.20
CA ARG A 27 -5.19 10.35 -9.77
C ARG A 27 -5.06 10.15 -8.27
N SER A 28 -5.87 10.84 -7.47
CA SER A 28 -5.81 10.76 -6.00
C SER A 28 -6.29 9.41 -5.49
N LEU A 29 -7.36 8.85 -6.08
CA LEU A 29 -7.83 7.51 -5.76
C LEU A 29 -6.83 6.44 -6.17
N TRP A 30 -6.21 6.56 -7.36
CA TRP A 30 -5.19 5.64 -7.83
C TRP A 30 -3.94 5.67 -6.95
N ALA A 31 -3.40 6.87 -6.69
CA ALA A 31 -2.24 7.03 -5.82
C ALA A 31 -2.52 6.50 -4.41
N SER A 32 -3.69 6.79 -3.85
CA SER A 32 -4.16 6.26 -2.57
C SER A 32 -4.18 4.72 -2.57
N ALA A 33 -4.78 4.12 -3.61
CA ALA A 33 -4.85 2.66 -3.72
C ALA A 33 -3.47 2.01 -3.80
N VAL A 34 -2.54 2.57 -4.58
CA VAL A 34 -1.17 2.05 -4.70
C VAL A 34 -0.37 2.23 -3.41
N ILE A 35 -0.40 3.43 -2.82
CA ILE A 35 0.42 3.75 -1.63
C ILE A 35 -0.08 3.01 -0.40
N PHE A 36 -1.40 3.01 -0.12
CA PHE A 36 -1.90 2.36 1.08
C PHE A 36 -1.83 0.83 1.00
N ASN A 37 -1.97 0.25 -0.20
CA ASN A 37 -1.70 -1.18 -0.38
C ASN A 37 -0.26 -1.56 -0.07
N GLY A 38 0.66 -0.60 -0.10
CA GLY A 38 2.05 -0.79 0.28
C GLY A 38 2.35 -0.70 1.77
N HIS A 39 1.44 -0.13 2.59
CA HIS A 39 1.81 0.38 3.92
C HIS A 39 0.74 0.24 5.01
N PHE A 40 -0.54 0.09 4.66
CA PHE A 40 -1.65 0.16 5.61
C PHE A 40 -2.53 -1.09 5.60
N THR A 41 -1.99 -2.19 5.12
CA THR A 41 -2.69 -3.47 4.99
C THR A 41 -2.81 -4.15 6.35
N GLU A 42 -3.70 -5.13 6.51
CA GLU A 42 -3.94 -5.78 7.82
C GLU A 42 -2.64 -6.29 8.49
N ASP A 43 -1.73 -6.87 7.71
CA ASP A 43 -0.50 -7.50 8.21
C ASP A 43 0.75 -6.60 8.14
N ALA A 44 0.60 -5.32 7.80
CA ALA A 44 1.70 -4.36 7.85
C ALA A 44 1.91 -3.88 9.30
N GLU A 45 3.09 -4.12 9.85
CA GLU A 45 3.45 -3.74 11.22
C GLU A 45 3.61 -2.22 11.36
N THR A 46 3.18 -1.67 12.49
CA THR A 46 3.44 -0.28 12.89
C THR A 46 4.44 -0.27 14.02
N PHE A 47 5.38 0.66 13.95
CA PHE A 47 6.49 0.77 14.90
C PHE A 47 6.37 2.08 15.67
N GLU A 48 6.59 2.02 16.98
CA GLU A 48 6.72 3.21 17.81
C GLU A 48 8.01 3.98 17.45
N ALA A 49 7.98 5.31 17.55
CA ALA A 49 9.07 6.17 17.07
C ALA A 49 10.37 6.06 17.89
N ASP A 50 10.26 5.63 19.14
CA ASP A 50 11.36 5.55 20.12
C ASP A 50 12.40 4.46 19.81
N ASN A 51 12.06 3.49 18.96
CA ASN A 51 12.90 2.32 18.69
C ASN A 51 13.82 2.47 17.47
N THR A 52 13.96 3.67 16.89
CA THR A 52 14.74 3.86 15.64
C THR A 52 16.12 4.51 15.83
N GLU A 53 16.40 5.14 16.98
CA GLU A 53 17.66 5.88 17.19
C GLU A 53 18.90 4.98 17.26
N ASN A 54 18.76 3.76 17.79
CA ASN A 54 19.85 2.79 17.96
C ASN A 54 19.69 1.57 17.03
N GLU A 55 18.86 1.69 16.00
CA GLU A 55 18.57 0.60 15.07
C GLU A 55 19.82 0.18 14.29
N THR A 56 20.15 -1.11 14.34
CA THR A 56 21.19 -1.70 13.50
C THR A 56 20.72 -1.82 12.05
N ARG A 57 21.67 -2.00 11.12
CA ARG A 57 21.33 -2.20 9.71
C ARG A 57 20.44 -3.43 9.47
N ALA A 58 20.60 -4.49 10.26
CA ALA A 58 19.79 -5.69 10.15
C ALA A 58 18.34 -5.43 10.60
N GLU A 59 18.16 -4.71 11.70
CA GLU A 59 16.83 -4.29 12.18
C GLU A 59 16.15 -3.36 11.19
N TRP A 60 16.90 -2.45 10.56
CA TRP A 60 16.38 -1.59 9.49
C TRP A 60 15.78 -2.39 8.33
N TYR A 61 16.47 -3.44 7.87
CA TYR A 61 15.97 -4.34 6.82
C TYR A 61 14.71 -5.10 7.25
N LEU A 62 14.69 -5.61 8.49
CA LEU A 62 13.50 -6.27 9.03
C LEU A 62 12.30 -5.32 9.10
N ARG A 63 12.52 -4.07 9.53
CA ARG A 63 11.48 -3.06 9.58
C ARG A 63 10.96 -2.69 8.19
N GLN A 64 11.83 -2.64 7.17
CA GLN A 64 11.39 -2.43 5.79
C GLN A 64 10.45 -3.54 5.31
N ILE A 65 10.79 -4.81 5.57
CA ILE A 65 9.97 -5.96 5.19
C ILE A 65 8.63 -5.96 5.94
N ARG A 66 8.67 -5.79 7.26
CA ARG A 66 7.50 -5.91 8.13
C ARG A 66 6.54 -4.72 8.04
N GLY A 67 7.07 -3.53 7.75
CA GLY A 67 6.30 -2.30 7.62
C GLY A 67 5.78 -2.02 6.22
N SER A 68 6.01 -2.92 5.26
CA SER A 68 5.54 -2.76 3.88
C SER A 68 4.88 -4.03 3.38
N SER A 69 4.16 -3.89 2.26
CA SER A 69 3.38 -4.98 1.68
C SER A 69 3.42 -4.91 0.16
N ASN A 70 3.43 -6.08 -0.47
CA ASN A 70 3.34 -6.20 -1.92
C ASN A 70 1.91 -6.52 -2.34
N PHE A 71 1.57 -6.22 -3.58
CA PHE A 71 0.34 -6.69 -4.18
C PHE A 71 0.56 -7.34 -5.55
N THR A 72 -0.15 -8.42 -5.83
CA THR A 72 -0.08 -9.15 -7.09
C THR A 72 -1.21 -8.74 -8.04
N GLY A 73 -0.97 -8.93 -9.34
CA GLY A 73 -1.95 -8.67 -10.39
C GLY A 73 -1.39 -8.97 -11.77
N THR A 74 -1.93 -8.29 -12.78
CA THR A 74 -1.44 -8.40 -14.16
C THR A 74 -0.22 -7.52 -14.40
N ASP A 75 0.54 -7.77 -15.46
CA ASP A 75 1.69 -6.93 -15.85
C ASP A 75 1.33 -5.45 -15.99
N TRP A 76 0.13 -5.15 -16.49
CA TRP A 76 -0.39 -3.78 -16.57
C TRP A 76 -0.53 -3.13 -15.20
N LEU A 77 -0.95 -3.89 -14.18
CA LEU A 77 -1.04 -3.36 -12.82
C LEU A 77 0.35 -2.99 -12.27
N HIS A 78 1.35 -3.83 -12.53
CA HIS A 78 2.74 -3.55 -12.16
C HIS A 78 3.25 -2.29 -12.87
N ILE A 79 2.98 -2.12 -14.17
CA ILE A 79 3.40 -0.93 -14.93
C ILE A 79 2.65 0.33 -14.46
N LEU A 80 1.32 0.28 -14.32
CA LEU A 80 0.49 1.43 -13.96
C LEU A 80 0.71 1.91 -12.52
N SER A 81 1.21 1.03 -11.65
CA SER A 81 1.66 1.39 -10.30
C SER A 81 3.10 1.89 -10.25
N GLY A 82 3.83 1.93 -11.38
CA GLY A 82 5.25 2.26 -11.40
C GLY A 82 6.13 1.20 -10.71
N ASN A 83 5.69 -0.06 -10.73
CA ASN A 83 6.22 -1.21 -9.99
C ASN A 83 6.14 -1.10 -8.46
N LEU A 84 5.38 -0.14 -7.91
CA LEU A 84 5.07 -0.07 -6.48
C LEU A 84 4.11 -1.17 -5.99
N SER A 85 3.80 -2.14 -6.84
CA SER A 85 3.34 -3.48 -6.42
C SER A 85 4.38 -4.25 -5.61
N HIS A 86 5.66 -3.87 -5.72
CA HIS A 86 6.82 -4.48 -5.06
C HIS A 86 7.43 -3.50 -4.04
N GLN A 87 6.62 -3.02 -3.11
CA GLN A 87 7.05 -2.08 -2.07
C GLN A 87 8.11 -2.66 -1.15
N ILE A 88 8.04 -3.94 -0.79
CA ILE A 88 9.08 -4.58 0.03
C ILE A 88 10.45 -4.40 -0.62
N GLU A 89 10.57 -4.67 -1.92
CA GLU A 89 11.81 -4.49 -2.68
C GLU A 89 12.21 -3.01 -2.80
N HIS A 90 11.24 -2.13 -3.01
CA HIS A 90 11.47 -0.68 -3.06
C HIS A 90 12.06 -0.15 -1.76
N HIS A 91 11.55 -0.59 -0.60
CA HIS A 91 12.06 -0.18 0.71
C HIS A 91 13.40 -0.84 1.05
N LEU A 92 13.60 -2.10 0.68
CA LEU A 92 14.89 -2.80 0.85
C LEU A 92 16.01 -2.18 -0.01
N PHE A 93 15.70 -1.78 -1.25
CA PHE A 93 16.65 -1.31 -2.24
C PHE A 93 16.11 -0.08 -3.00
N PRO A 94 16.03 1.10 -2.36
CA PRO A 94 15.44 2.29 -2.96
C PRO A 94 16.19 2.79 -4.21
N ASP A 95 17.49 2.48 -4.31
CA ASP A 95 18.33 2.84 -5.47
C ASP A 95 18.18 1.86 -6.64
N MET A 96 17.52 0.73 -6.46
CA MET A 96 17.33 -0.27 -7.52
C MET A 96 16.27 0.21 -8.52
N PRO A 97 16.54 0.12 -9.84
CA PRO A 97 15.56 0.45 -10.86
C PRO A 97 14.28 -0.39 -10.70
N ALA A 98 13.12 0.28 -10.73
CA ALA A 98 11.84 -0.34 -10.38
C ALA A 98 11.42 -1.48 -11.32
N ASN A 99 11.92 -1.50 -12.56
CA ASN A 99 11.69 -2.60 -13.50
C ASN A 99 12.40 -3.91 -13.12
N ARG A 100 13.28 -3.91 -12.11
CA ARG A 100 14.03 -5.08 -11.63
C ARG A 100 13.40 -5.71 -10.39
N TYR A 101 12.43 -5.06 -9.77
CA TYR A 101 11.83 -5.56 -8.53
C TYR A 101 11.20 -6.94 -8.69
N SER A 102 10.52 -7.21 -9.81
CA SER A 102 9.92 -8.52 -10.10
C SER A 102 10.93 -9.66 -10.21
N GLU A 103 12.19 -9.37 -10.57
CA GLU A 103 13.27 -10.37 -10.62
C GLU A 103 13.85 -10.67 -9.23
N VAL A 104 13.74 -9.71 -8.31
CA VAL A 104 14.30 -9.79 -6.95
C VAL A 104 13.29 -10.31 -5.94
N ALA A 105 12.02 -9.96 -6.10
CA ALA A 105 10.93 -10.33 -5.20
C ALA A 105 10.86 -11.83 -4.88
N PRO A 106 10.98 -12.77 -5.84
CA PRO A 106 10.98 -14.20 -5.52
C PRO A 106 12.13 -14.61 -4.60
N LYS A 107 13.31 -13.97 -4.74
CA LYS A 107 14.49 -14.27 -3.92
C LYS A 107 14.32 -13.77 -2.50
N ILE A 108 13.76 -12.56 -2.34
CA ILE A 108 13.44 -11.99 -1.03
C ILE A 108 12.35 -12.81 -0.34
N LYS A 109 11.31 -13.21 -1.07
CA LYS A 109 10.25 -14.07 -0.53
C LYS A 109 10.79 -15.41 -0.02
N THR A 110 11.64 -16.09 -0.80
CA THR A 110 12.30 -17.33 -0.35
C THR A 110 13.16 -17.11 0.90
N LEU A 111 13.89 -16.00 0.97
CA LEU A 111 14.69 -15.66 2.15
C LEU A 111 13.79 -15.42 3.37
N CYS A 112 12.69 -14.67 3.21
CA CYS A 112 11.73 -14.46 4.29
C CYS A 112 11.16 -15.79 4.79
N GLU A 113 10.80 -16.72 3.89
CA GLU A 113 10.34 -18.06 4.25
C GLU A 113 11.39 -18.86 5.04
N GLU A 114 12.66 -18.85 4.61
CA GLU A 114 13.77 -19.54 5.29
C GLU A 114 13.95 -19.08 6.75
N TYR A 115 13.79 -17.77 7.00
CA TYR A 115 13.96 -17.17 8.32
C TYR A 115 12.65 -17.00 9.10
N GLY A 116 11.52 -17.50 8.58
CA GLY A 116 10.20 -17.39 9.23
C GLY A 116 9.69 -15.95 9.35
N ILE A 117 10.09 -15.07 8.43
CA ILE A 117 9.64 -13.68 8.33
C ILE A 117 8.41 -13.62 7.41
N ASN A 118 7.36 -12.93 7.84
CA ASN A 118 6.19 -12.74 6.99
C ASN A 118 6.52 -11.83 5.81
N TYR A 119 6.43 -12.37 4.59
CA TYR A 119 6.46 -11.58 3.35
C TYR A 119 5.02 -11.22 2.99
N ASN A 120 4.58 -10.03 3.39
CA ASN A 120 3.18 -9.61 3.28
C ASN A 120 2.81 -9.31 1.82
N GLU A 121 2.02 -10.20 1.21
CA GLU A 121 1.61 -10.13 -0.18
C GLU A 121 0.21 -10.71 -0.39
N ALA A 122 -0.66 -10.00 -1.10
CA ALA A 122 -1.96 -10.50 -1.55
C ALA A 122 -2.32 -9.93 -2.94
N ASN A 123 -3.42 -10.39 -3.54
CA ASN A 123 -3.90 -9.74 -4.78
C ASN A 123 -4.39 -8.31 -4.49
N PHE A 124 -4.29 -7.42 -5.48
CA PHE A 124 -4.59 -5.99 -5.33
C PHE A 124 -5.94 -5.69 -4.67
N LEU A 125 -7.02 -6.37 -5.05
CA LEU A 125 -8.35 -6.10 -4.51
C LEU A 125 -8.47 -6.54 -3.05
N GLN A 126 -7.89 -7.69 -2.72
CA GLN A 126 -7.82 -8.18 -1.34
C GLN A 126 -7.00 -7.22 -0.47
N GLN A 127 -5.83 -6.81 -0.95
CA GLN A 127 -4.97 -5.83 -0.27
C GLN A 127 -5.74 -4.53 -0.02
N PHE A 128 -6.41 -4.01 -1.06
CA PHE A 128 -7.16 -2.76 -1.03
C PHE A 128 -8.32 -2.81 -0.04
N TRP A 129 -9.06 -3.92 -0.04
CA TRP A 129 -10.12 -4.11 0.93
C TRP A 129 -9.59 -4.14 2.36
N SER A 130 -8.44 -4.81 2.59
CA SER A 130 -7.83 -4.86 3.93
C SER A 130 -7.47 -3.48 4.46
N VAL A 131 -6.99 -2.57 3.60
CA VAL A 131 -6.71 -1.17 3.93
C VAL A 131 -7.98 -0.46 4.42
N TRP A 132 -9.08 -0.56 3.68
CA TRP A 132 -10.33 0.10 4.06
C TRP A 132 -10.91 -0.44 5.35
N VAL A 133 -10.82 -1.76 5.56
CA VAL A 133 -11.22 -2.38 6.83
C VAL A 133 -10.36 -1.85 7.99
N ARG A 134 -9.03 -1.73 7.80
CA ARG A 134 -8.13 -1.18 8.81
C ARG A 134 -8.45 0.28 9.09
N LEU A 135 -8.64 1.12 8.06
CA LEU A 135 -9.04 2.51 8.20
C LEU A 135 -10.36 2.66 8.96
N ALA A 136 -11.37 1.85 8.62
CA ALA A 136 -12.65 1.86 9.33
C ALA A 136 -12.47 1.50 10.81
N LYS A 137 -11.70 0.45 11.14
CA LYS A 137 -11.37 0.07 12.52
C LYS A 137 -10.66 1.19 13.29
N CYS A 138 -9.71 1.86 12.65
CA CYS A 138 -8.95 2.97 13.25
C CYS A 138 -9.77 4.26 13.36
N SER A 139 -10.84 4.42 12.58
CA SER A 139 -11.74 5.58 12.66
C SER A 139 -12.79 5.49 13.77
N LEU A 140 -12.95 4.30 14.38
CA LEU A 140 -13.93 4.04 15.43
C LEU A 140 -13.31 4.15 16.84
N PRO A 141 -14.12 4.47 17.87
CA PRO A 141 -13.68 4.41 19.27
C PRO A 141 -13.22 3.01 19.68
N ASN A 142 -12.19 2.92 20.54
CA ASN A 142 -11.53 1.67 20.93
C ASN A 142 -12.49 0.57 21.44
N ASN A 143 -13.57 0.95 22.14
CA ASN A 143 -14.57 0.01 22.67
C ASN A 143 -15.43 -0.65 21.57
N TRP A 144 -15.52 -0.05 20.37
CA TRP A 144 -16.25 -0.62 19.23
C TRP A 144 -15.35 -1.54 18.40
N THR A 145 -14.07 -1.19 18.29
CA THR A 145 -13.07 -1.95 17.53
C THR A 145 -12.85 -3.36 18.08
N SER A 146 -12.90 -3.55 19.41
CA SER A 146 -12.79 -4.87 20.06
C SER A 146 -13.94 -5.80 19.66
N THR A 147 -15.17 -5.28 19.65
CA THR A 147 -16.40 -6.01 19.26
C THR A 147 -16.37 -6.44 17.79
N ILE A 148 -15.94 -5.53 16.90
CA ILE A 148 -15.81 -5.81 15.47
C ILE A 148 -14.71 -6.85 15.21
N THR A 149 -13.58 -6.75 15.91
CA THR A 149 -12.45 -7.66 15.74
C THR A 149 -12.80 -9.09 16.14
N GLN A 150 -13.48 -9.28 17.28
CA GLN A 150 -14.01 -10.59 17.69
C GLN A 150 -14.99 -11.16 16.65
N SER A 151 -15.86 -10.32 16.08
CA SER A 151 -16.84 -10.75 15.08
C SER A 151 -16.16 -11.21 13.79
N LEU A 152 -15.14 -10.47 13.32
CA LEU A 152 -14.37 -10.83 12.13
C LEU A 152 -13.53 -12.11 12.33
N GLN A 153 -12.91 -12.29 13.49
CA GLN A 153 -12.18 -13.51 13.83
C GLN A 153 -13.11 -14.73 13.87
N LYS A 154 -14.30 -14.58 14.44
CA LYS A 154 -15.32 -15.64 14.45
C LYS A 154 -15.74 -16.05 13.04
N VAL A 155 -15.88 -15.09 12.12
CA VAL A 155 -16.18 -15.36 10.71
C VAL A 155 -14.99 -16.03 10.01
N LYS A 156 -13.76 -15.50 10.15
CA LYS A 156 -12.56 -16.11 9.56
C LYS A 156 -12.36 -17.56 10.02
N GLY A 157 -12.60 -17.85 11.31
CA GLY A 157 -12.49 -19.21 11.87
C GLY A 157 -13.62 -20.18 11.46
N ILE A 158 -14.70 -19.72 10.82
CA ILE A 158 -15.73 -20.59 10.23
C ILE A 158 -15.33 -21.06 8.83
N PHE A 159 -14.48 -20.28 8.14
CA PHE A 159 -14.07 -20.51 6.75
C PHE A 159 -12.60 -20.97 6.62
N ALA A 160 -11.92 -21.20 7.74
CA ALA A 160 -10.58 -21.81 7.83
C ALA A 160 -10.71 -23.28 8.21
#